data_AF-A0A929UJ48-F1
#
_entry.id   AF-A0A929UJ48-F1
#
_cell.length_a   1.000
_cell.length_b   1.000
_cell.length_c   1.000
_cell.angle_alpha   90.00
_cell.angle_beta   90.00
_cell.angle_gamma   90.00
#
_symmetry.space_group_name_H-M   'P 1'
#
loop_
_entity.id
_entity.type
_entity.pdbx_description
1 polymer ?
#
loop_
_entity_poly.entity_id
_entity_poly.type
_entity_poly.pdbx_seq_one_letter_code
_entity_poly.pdbx_strand_id
1 'polypeptide(L)'
;MKQFIASIFPQTIFKTKVQYAAVIMALWTILVLLAQLFTFEKFPAVLRVPGLGDGMLAAICIVLVEFASLPFLLSMPHIGRAARRLSMVCVLLAPVGWLLLNSFALVAQTRSGLFGSTVSVSSAVGLVLSAAWLVVSAAIVLRTVKTALRAI
;
A
#
# COMPACT_ATOMS: atom_id res chain seq x y z
N MET A 1 -8.45 17.94 -20.39
CA MET A 1 -7.94 16.86 -19.51
C MET A 1 -7.33 17.36 -18.19
N LYS A 2 -6.45 18.39 -18.18
CA LYS A 2 -5.88 18.93 -16.92
C LYS A 2 -6.92 19.42 -15.89
N GLN A 3 -8.03 19.99 -16.36
CA GLN A 3 -9.11 20.49 -15.49
C GLN A 3 -9.90 19.38 -14.78
N PHE A 4 -9.99 18.18 -15.36
CA PHE A 4 -10.73 17.05 -14.75
C PHE A 4 -9.91 16.36 -13.66
N ILE A 5 -8.59 16.24 -13.87
CA ILE A 5 -7.67 15.75 -12.83
C ILE A 5 -7.63 16.73 -11.66
N ALA A 6 -7.68 18.04 -11.92
CA ALA A 6 -7.70 19.08 -10.90
C ALA A 6 -9.04 19.20 -10.13
N SER A 7 -10.13 18.61 -10.62
CA SER A 7 -11.42 18.60 -9.90
C SER A 7 -11.58 17.39 -8.98
N ILE A 8 -10.98 16.25 -9.32
CA ILE A 8 -11.00 15.02 -8.50
C ILE A 8 -9.99 15.11 -7.35
N PHE A 9 -8.83 15.74 -7.60
CA PHE A 9 -7.74 15.85 -6.64
C PHE A 9 -7.64 17.27 -6.09
N PRO A 10 -7.62 17.49 -4.76
CA PRO A 10 -7.44 18.82 -4.21
C PRO A 10 -6.18 19.49 -4.75
N GLN A 11 -6.29 20.77 -5.10
CA GLN A 11 -5.20 21.55 -5.74
C GLN A 11 -3.95 21.73 -4.86
N THR A 12 -4.01 21.26 -3.62
CA THR A 12 -2.88 21.19 -2.69
C THR A 12 -1.95 20.03 -2.96
N ILE A 13 -2.29 19.01 -3.77
CA ILE A 13 -1.51 17.75 -3.92
C ILE A 13 -0.25 17.90 -4.80
N PHE A 14 -0.18 18.91 -5.67
CA PHE A 14 0.95 19.04 -6.61
C PHE A 14 1.93 20.16 -6.23
N LYS A 15 1.97 20.56 -4.94
CA LYS A 15 2.81 21.69 -4.50
C LYS A 15 4.19 21.28 -4.02
N THR A 16 4.34 20.08 -3.45
CA THR A 16 5.60 19.67 -2.81
C THR A 16 6.09 18.33 -3.35
N LYS A 17 7.42 18.13 -3.42
CA LYS A 17 8.04 16.85 -3.83
C LYS A 17 7.49 15.64 -3.06
N VAL A 18 7.15 15.82 -1.78
CA VAL A 18 6.57 14.76 -0.93
C VAL A 18 5.18 14.34 -1.40
N GLN A 19 4.38 15.28 -1.91
CA GLN A 19 3.02 14.98 -2.36
C GLN A 19 3.03 14.30 -3.72
N TYR A 20 3.95 14.68 -4.63
CA TYR A 20 4.21 13.90 -5.84
C TYR A 20 4.61 12.46 -5.51
N ALA A 21 5.51 12.26 -4.54
CA ALA A 21 5.87 10.93 -4.07
C ALA A 21 4.64 10.19 -3.50
N ALA A 22 3.78 10.85 -2.73
CA ALA A 22 2.55 10.25 -2.20
C ALA A 22 1.58 9.81 -3.31
N VAL A 23 1.43 10.60 -4.38
CA VAL A 23 0.61 10.22 -5.54
C VAL A 23 1.22 9.03 -6.28
N ILE A 24 2.53 9.01 -6.50
CA ILE A 24 3.21 7.85 -7.12
C ILE A 24 2.98 6.60 -6.27
N MET A 25 3.09 6.72 -4.94
CA MET A 25 2.83 5.61 -4.03
C MET A 25 1.36 5.19 -4.02
N ALA A 26 0.42 6.13 -4.17
CA ALA A 26 -0.99 5.80 -4.33
C ALA A 26 -1.23 5.01 -5.61
N LEU A 27 -0.64 5.43 -6.73
CA LEU A 27 -0.75 4.74 -8.01
C LEU A 27 -0.15 3.33 -7.94
N TRP A 28 1.01 3.19 -7.31
CA TRP A 28 1.62 1.89 -7.03
C TRP A 28 0.68 0.99 -6.21
N THR A 29 0.11 1.52 -5.13
CA THR A 29 -0.82 0.79 -4.26
C THR A 29 -2.08 0.38 -5.02
N ILE A 30 -2.65 1.27 -5.84
CA ILE A 30 -3.82 0.98 -6.67
C ILE A 30 -3.49 -0.13 -7.68
N LEU A 31 -2.33 -0.10 -8.32
CA LEU A 31 -1.92 -1.13 -9.28
C LEU A 31 -1.83 -2.51 -8.62
N VAL A 32 -1.17 -2.57 -7.45
CA VAL A 32 -1.06 -3.78 -6.64
C VAL A 32 -2.44 -4.30 -6.22
N LEU A 33 -3.27 -3.41 -5.68
CA LEU A 33 -4.62 -3.71 -5.22
C LEU A 33 -5.52 -4.21 -6.37
N LEU A 34 -5.47 -3.58 -7.54
CA LEU A 34 -6.20 -4.04 -8.73
C LEU A 34 -5.73 -5.42 -9.18
N ALA A 35 -4.43 -5.66 -9.24
CA ALA A 35 -3.89 -6.97 -9.61
C ALA A 35 -4.36 -8.09 -8.68
N GLN A 36 -4.47 -7.80 -7.38
CA GLN A 36 -5.01 -8.72 -6.38
C GLN A 36 -6.53 -8.90 -6.54
N LEU A 37 -7.30 -7.81 -6.67
CA LEU A 37 -8.76 -7.85 -6.81
C LEU A 37 -9.22 -8.59 -8.07
N PHE A 38 -8.55 -8.39 -9.20
CA PHE A 38 -8.86 -9.13 -10.44
C PHE A 38 -8.60 -10.63 -10.33
N THR A 39 -7.75 -11.05 -9.39
CA THR A 39 -7.42 -12.46 -9.15
C THR A 39 -7.83 -12.92 -7.76
N PHE A 40 -8.80 -12.23 -7.15
CA PHE A 40 -9.15 -12.43 -5.75
C PHE A 40 -9.65 -13.85 -5.48
N GLU A 41 -10.30 -14.50 -6.44
CA GLU A 41 -10.76 -15.89 -6.31
C GLU A 41 -9.60 -16.87 -6.04
N LYS A 42 -8.42 -16.62 -6.62
CA LYS A 42 -7.23 -17.47 -6.50
C LYS A 42 -6.24 -16.94 -5.47
N PHE A 43 -6.36 -15.68 -5.10
CA PHE A 43 -5.43 -15.00 -4.21
C PHE A 43 -5.32 -15.61 -2.80
N PRO A 44 -6.40 -16.01 -2.11
CA PRO A 44 -6.34 -16.72 -0.83
C PRO A 44 -5.48 -17.98 -0.89
N ALA A 45 -5.52 -18.72 -1.99
CA ALA A 45 -4.70 -19.92 -2.17
C ALA A 45 -3.21 -19.58 -2.31
N VAL A 46 -2.88 -18.45 -2.96
CA VAL A 46 -1.51 -17.95 -3.09
C VAL A 46 -0.95 -17.50 -1.75
N LEU A 47 -1.80 -16.94 -0.87
CA LEU A 47 -1.42 -16.52 0.48
C LEU A 47 -1.41 -17.64 1.52
N ARG A 48 -1.75 -18.88 1.12
CA ARG A 48 -1.76 -20.04 2.00
C ARG A 48 -0.32 -20.49 2.27
N VAL A 49 0.38 -19.73 3.09
CA VAL A 49 1.74 -20.02 3.53
C VAL A 49 1.69 -20.83 4.83
N PRO A 50 2.52 -21.89 4.97
CA PRO A 50 2.57 -22.67 6.21
C PRO A 50 2.81 -21.78 7.43
N GLY A 51 1.89 -21.83 8.41
CA GLY A 51 1.98 -21.06 9.65
C GLY A 51 1.23 -19.72 9.69
N LEU A 52 0.67 -19.25 8.57
CA LEU A 52 0.02 -17.93 8.50
C LEU A 52 -1.51 -17.94 8.65
N GLY A 53 -2.11 -19.10 8.97
CA GLY A 53 -3.54 -19.24 9.21
C GLY A 53 -4.37 -19.30 7.93
N ASP A 54 -5.62 -18.80 7.99
CA ASP A 54 -6.54 -18.82 6.85
C ASP A 54 -6.16 -17.77 5.79
N GLY A 55 -5.78 -18.26 4.60
CA GLY A 55 -5.40 -17.43 3.46
C GLY A 55 -6.51 -16.49 2.99
N MET A 56 -7.79 -16.82 3.24
CA MET A 56 -8.91 -15.94 2.90
C MET A 56 -8.93 -14.69 3.79
N LEU A 57 -8.78 -14.87 5.10
CA LEU A 57 -8.68 -13.75 6.04
C LEU A 57 -7.45 -12.89 5.74
N ALA A 58 -6.31 -13.51 5.43
CA ALA A 58 -5.11 -12.77 5.03
C ALA A 58 -5.33 -11.93 3.77
N ALA A 59 -5.98 -12.50 2.74
CA ALA A 59 -6.33 -11.80 1.50
C ALA A 59 -7.25 -10.60 1.74
N ILE A 60 -8.32 -10.78 2.53
CA ILE A 60 -9.25 -9.70 2.87
C ILE A 60 -8.53 -8.60 3.64
N CYS A 61 -7.79 -8.96 4.69
CA CYS A 61 -7.09 -8.01 5.53
C CYS A 61 -6.09 -7.17 4.73
N ILE A 62 -5.29 -7.79 3.86
CA ILE A 62 -4.26 -7.05 3.12
C ILE A 62 -4.88 -6.08 2.10
N VAL A 63 -5.92 -6.52 1.37
CA VAL A 63 -6.63 -5.67 0.43
C VAL A 63 -7.31 -4.51 1.15
N LEU A 64 -7.93 -4.75 2.31
CA LEU A 64 -8.54 -3.69 3.12
C LEU A 64 -7.49 -2.68 3.64
N VAL A 65 -6.32 -3.14 4.08
CA VAL A 65 -5.24 -2.26 4.56
C VAL A 65 -4.69 -1.43 3.40
N GLU A 66 -4.45 -2.03 2.24
CA GLU A 66 -4.04 -1.31 1.03
C GLU A 66 -5.07 -0.26 0.61
N PHE A 67 -6.36 -0.63 0.59
CA PHE A 67 -7.45 0.28 0.27
C PHE A 67 -7.53 1.44 1.27
N ALA A 68 -7.46 1.14 2.57
CA ALA A 68 -7.52 2.12 3.64
C ALA A 68 -6.29 3.06 3.66
N SER A 69 -5.19 2.71 2.98
CA SER A 69 -4.01 3.56 2.85
C SER A 69 -4.15 4.69 1.82
N LEU A 70 -5.01 4.50 0.81
CA LEU A 70 -5.19 5.43 -0.31
C LEU A 70 -5.67 6.82 0.10
N PRO A 71 -6.62 6.97 1.04
CA PRO A 71 -7.13 8.30 1.36
C PRO A 71 -6.06 9.25 1.93
N PHE A 72 -5.06 8.73 2.67
CA PHE A 72 -3.92 9.51 3.10
C PHE A 72 -2.97 9.85 1.94
N LEU A 73 -2.63 8.86 1.10
CA LEU A 73 -1.71 9.07 -0.03
C LEU A 73 -2.25 10.06 -1.07
N LEU A 74 -3.56 10.01 -1.32
CA LEU A 74 -4.27 10.91 -2.22
C LEU A 74 -4.73 12.21 -1.54
N SER A 75 -4.40 12.40 -0.26
CA SER A 75 -4.77 13.60 0.53
C SER A 75 -6.25 13.99 0.37
N MET A 76 -7.16 13.02 0.50
CA MET A 76 -8.59 13.26 0.31
C MET A 76 -9.12 14.33 1.29
N PRO A 77 -9.81 15.38 0.82
CA PRO A 77 -10.06 16.58 1.61
C PRO A 77 -11.21 16.47 2.63
N HIS A 78 -12.01 15.40 2.61
CA HIS A 78 -13.22 15.25 3.43
C HIS A 78 -13.13 14.14 4.50
N ILE A 79 -11.92 13.79 4.93
CA ILE A 79 -11.71 12.73 5.92
C ILE A 79 -11.44 13.31 7.30
N GLY A 80 -12.19 12.83 8.30
CA GLY A 80 -12.01 13.21 9.70
C GLY A 80 -10.59 12.93 10.20
N ARG A 81 -10.09 13.71 11.17
CA ARG A 81 -8.72 13.59 11.71
C ARG A 81 -8.36 12.17 12.16
N ALA A 82 -9.30 11.44 12.77
CA ALA A 82 -9.10 10.05 13.20
C ALA A 82 -8.91 9.10 12.01
N ALA A 83 -9.80 9.18 11.01
CA ALA A 83 -9.72 8.36 9.80
C ALA A 83 -8.46 8.67 8.97
N ARG A 84 -7.99 9.93 8.97
CA ARG A 84 -6.71 10.29 8.34
C ARG A 84 -5.51 9.65 9.05
N ARG A 85 -5.52 9.59 10.39
CA ARG A 85 -4.48 8.90 11.17
C ARG A 85 -4.51 7.39 10.93
N LEU A 86 -5.70 6.79 10.90
CA LEU A 86 -5.84 5.36 10.58
C LEU A 86 -5.27 5.06 9.19
N SER A 87 -5.66 5.85 8.19
CA SER A 87 -5.14 5.71 6.83
C SER A 87 -3.61 5.85 6.76
N MET A 88 -3.04 6.78 7.52
CA MET A 88 -1.60 6.96 7.65
C MET A 88 -0.90 5.73 8.25
N VAL A 89 -1.52 5.06 9.23
CA VAL A 89 -1.01 3.81 9.79
C VAL A 89 -1.09 2.70 8.73
N CYS A 90 -2.20 2.61 7.99
CA CYS A 90 -2.37 1.64 6.90
C CYS A 90 -1.30 1.76 5.80
N VAL A 91 -0.82 2.98 5.51
CA VAL A 91 0.29 3.23 4.55
C VAL A 91 1.60 2.56 4.97
N LEU A 92 1.83 2.35 6.26
CA LEU A 92 2.98 1.62 6.77
C LEU A 92 2.67 0.13 6.93
N LEU A 93 1.46 -0.22 7.37
CA LEU A 93 1.07 -1.62 7.57
C LEU A 93 1.03 -2.42 6.27
N ALA A 94 0.59 -1.83 5.14
CA ALA A 94 0.56 -2.53 3.85
C ALA A 94 1.94 -3.08 3.44
N PRO A 95 3.01 -2.25 3.32
CA PRO A 95 4.33 -2.76 2.96
C PRO A 95 4.97 -3.63 4.04
N VAL A 96 4.68 -3.41 5.33
CA VAL A 96 5.13 -4.31 6.41
C VAL A 96 4.49 -5.70 6.28
N GLY A 97 3.19 -5.77 6.04
CA GLY A 97 2.47 -7.02 5.81
C GLY A 97 3.07 -7.79 4.63
N TRP A 98 3.33 -7.10 3.52
CA TRP A 98 4.00 -7.70 2.37
C TRP A 98 5.44 -8.13 2.63
N LEU A 99 6.21 -7.38 3.41
CA LEU A 99 7.55 -7.80 3.81
C LEU A 99 7.52 -9.13 4.58
N LEU A 100 6.60 -9.25 5.53
CA LEU A 100 6.42 -10.49 6.30
C LEU A 100 5.99 -11.65 5.40
N LEU A 101 4.94 -11.45 4.59
CA LEU A 101 4.45 -12.47 3.66
C LEU A 101 5.53 -12.94 2.68
N ASN A 102 6.29 -12.01 2.11
CA ASN A 102 7.39 -12.35 1.22
C ASN A 102 8.55 -13.04 1.94
N SER A 103 8.80 -12.71 3.20
CA SER A 103 9.81 -13.40 4.03
C SER A 103 9.41 -14.85 4.29
N PHE A 104 8.16 -15.10 4.68
CA PHE A 104 7.64 -16.47 4.84
C PHE A 104 7.62 -17.23 3.52
N ALA A 105 7.20 -16.59 2.43
CA ALA A 105 7.24 -17.19 1.09
C ALA A 105 8.67 -17.53 0.65
N LEU A 106 9.66 -16.70 0.99
CA LEU A 106 11.06 -16.97 0.69
C LEU A 106 11.59 -18.18 1.47
N VAL A 107 11.26 -18.29 2.76
CA VAL A 107 11.62 -19.45 3.58
C VAL A 107 10.94 -20.72 3.06
N ALA A 108 9.66 -20.62 2.68
CA ALA A 108 8.88 -21.73 2.11
C ALA A 108 9.22 -22.02 0.63
N GLN A 109 10.16 -21.31 0.02
CA GLN A 109 10.55 -21.41 -1.39
C GLN A 109 9.37 -21.26 -2.36
N THR A 110 8.35 -20.49 -1.97
CA THR A 110 7.18 -20.17 -2.80
C THR A 110 7.35 -18.82 -3.49
N ARG A 111 6.46 -18.55 -4.46
CA ARG A 111 6.42 -17.28 -5.18
C ARG A 111 5.73 -16.18 -4.36
N SER A 112 6.00 -14.93 -4.71
CA SER A 112 5.36 -13.76 -4.10
C SER A 112 3.90 -13.67 -4.52
N GLY A 113 3.02 -13.37 -3.54
CA GLY A 113 1.62 -13.04 -3.79
C GLY A 113 1.37 -11.56 -4.09
N LEU A 114 2.40 -10.72 -4.20
CA LEU A 114 2.27 -9.25 -4.25
C LEU A 114 1.26 -8.76 -5.30
N PHE A 115 1.22 -9.40 -6.46
CA PHE A 115 0.31 -9.07 -7.57
C PHE A 115 -0.84 -10.07 -7.72
N GLY A 116 -1.22 -10.73 -6.63
CA GLY A 116 -2.20 -11.81 -6.66
C GLY A 116 -1.72 -13.00 -7.49
N SER A 117 -2.63 -13.60 -8.25
CA SER A 117 -2.28 -14.62 -9.25
C SER A 117 -2.04 -14.03 -10.65
N THR A 118 -2.02 -12.71 -10.79
CA THR A 118 -1.90 -12.02 -12.09
C THR A 118 -0.47 -12.07 -12.62
N VAL A 119 0.50 -11.76 -11.75
CA VAL A 119 1.91 -11.75 -12.11
C VAL A 119 2.69 -12.60 -11.12
N SER A 120 3.31 -13.66 -11.64
CA SER A 120 4.17 -14.50 -10.81
C SER A 120 5.54 -13.84 -10.65
N VAL A 121 5.88 -13.44 -9.43
CA VAL A 121 7.18 -12.82 -9.11
C VAL A 121 7.90 -13.69 -8.07
N SER A 122 9.23 -13.73 -8.11
CA SER A 122 9.98 -14.44 -7.05
C SER A 122 9.77 -13.76 -5.70
N SER A 123 9.74 -14.54 -4.62
CA SER A 123 9.62 -14.03 -3.25
C SER A 123 10.74 -13.06 -2.89
N ALA A 124 11.96 -13.27 -3.40
CA ALA A 124 13.09 -12.34 -3.24
C ALA A 124 12.82 -10.96 -3.86
N VAL A 125 12.29 -10.91 -5.10
CA VAL A 125 11.94 -9.64 -5.74
C VAL A 125 10.76 -8.98 -5.02
N GLY A 126 9.75 -9.77 -4.61
CA GLY A 126 8.64 -9.27 -3.80
C GLY A 126 9.11 -8.63 -2.49
N LEU A 127 10.10 -9.23 -1.83
CA LEU A 127 10.69 -8.71 -0.59
C LEU A 127 11.42 -7.37 -0.83
N VAL A 128 12.25 -7.29 -1.88
CA VAL A 128 12.93 -6.03 -2.25
C VAL A 128 11.94 -4.93 -2.58
N LEU A 129 10.89 -5.23 -3.35
CA LEU A 129 9.83 -4.28 -3.68
C LEU A 129 9.08 -3.81 -2.43
N SER A 130 8.78 -4.73 -1.51
CA SER A 130 8.10 -4.41 -0.25
C SER A 130 8.98 -3.57 0.69
N ALA A 131 10.29 -3.82 0.71
CA ALA A 131 11.26 -3.03 1.46
C ALA A 131 11.36 -1.61 0.90
N ALA A 132 11.50 -1.48 -0.43
CA ALA A 132 11.53 -0.19 -1.09
C ALA A 132 10.23 0.59 -0.86
N TRP A 133 9.08 -0.08 -0.98
CA TRP A 133 7.77 0.49 -0.66
C TRP A 133 7.74 0.99 0.80
N LEU A 134 8.16 0.19 1.77
CA LEU A 134 8.19 0.60 3.18
C LEU A 134 9.03 1.85 3.40
N VAL A 135 10.23 1.91 2.82
CA VAL A 135 11.15 3.06 2.97
C VAL A 135 10.51 4.34 2.43
N VAL A 136 9.90 4.28 1.24
CA VAL A 136 9.24 5.45 0.64
C VAL A 136 8.01 5.87 1.44
N SER A 137 7.16 4.91 1.85
CA SER A 137 6.01 5.16 2.72
C SER A 137 6.42 5.81 4.04
N ALA A 138 7.44 5.28 4.71
CA ALA A 138 7.98 5.84 5.95
C ALA A 138 8.51 7.26 5.75
N ALA A 139 9.25 7.51 4.66
CA ALA A 139 9.75 8.84 4.35
C ALA A 139 8.62 9.86 4.14
N ILE A 140 7.53 9.49 3.46
CA ILE A 140 6.36 10.34 3.25
C ILE A 140 5.67 10.66 4.59
N VAL A 141 5.41 9.62 5.38
CA VAL A 141 4.77 9.72 6.71
C VAL A 141 5.59 10.62 7.63
N LEU A 142 6.89 10.36 7.78
CA LEU A 142 7.79 11.15 8.65
C LEU A 142 7.86 12.61 8.23
N ARG A 143 7.95 12.90 6.92
CA ARG A 143 7.97 14.28 6.42
C ARG A 143 6.64 14.99 6.68
N THR A 144 5.52 14.26 6.58
CA THR A 144 4.18 14.81 6.85
C THR A 144 4.02 15.15 8.33
N VAL A 145 4.41 14.24 9.23
CA VAL A 145 4.41 14.48 10.69
C VAL A 145 5.32 15.65 11.07
N LYS A 146 6.55 15.66 10.54
CA LYS A 146 7.54 16.72 10.82
C LYS A 146 7.04 18.10 10.38
N THR A 147 6.35 18.17 9.24
CA THR A 147 5.77 19.43 8.75
C THR A 147 4.64 19.90 9.65
N ALA A 148 3.79 18.98 10.14
CA ALA A 148 2.71 19.30 11.06
C ALA A 148 3.23 19.78 12.43
N LEU A 149 4.29 19.16 12.96
CA LEU A 149 4.92 19.57 14.23
C LEU A 149 5.58 20.94 14.17
N ARG A 150 6.12 21.35 13.02
CA ARG A 150 6.73 22.68 12.84
C ARG A 150 5.70 23.83 12.74
N ALA A 151 4.43 23.51 12.59
CA ALA A 151 3.34 24.48 12.44
C ALA A 151 2.61 24.78 13.76
N ILE A 152 3.03 24.15 14.86
CA ILE A 152 2.56 24.34 16.24
C ILE A 152 3.65 25.10 16.99
#